data_AF-A0A8T5KWI2-F1
#
_entry.id   AF-A0A8T5KWI2-F1
#
_cell.length_a   1.000
_cell.length_b   1.000
_cell.length_c   1.000
_cell.angle_alpha   90.00
_cell.angle_beta   90.00
_cell.angle_gamma   90.00
#
_symmetry.space_group_name_H-M   'P 1'
#
loop_
_entity.id
_entity.type
_entity.pdbx_description
1 polymer ?
#
loop_
_entity_poly.entity_id
_entity_poly.type
_entity_poly.pdbx_seq_one_letter_code
_entity_poly.pdbx_strand_id
1 'polypeptide(L)' 'MVKPKAKIEHLINWYFGNFCYRRGRIDLESENYGRICYDKMQKIGKELNLKEMTHKEFREIIKNSLFCKPIKREF' A
#
# COMPACT_ATOMS: atom_id res chain seq x y z
N MET A 1 3.78 6.95 -24.34
CA MET A 1 2.89 7.59 -23.34
C MET A 1 3.56 7.57 -21.97
N VAL A 2 3.91 8.73 -21.43
CA VAL A 2 4.44 8.84 -20.06
C VAL A 2 3.28 8.60 -19.10
N LYS A 3 3.43 7.66 -18.17
CA LYS A 3 2.38 7.42 -17.16
C LYS A 3 2.35 8.59 -16.17
N PRO A 4 1.16 9.06 -15.78
CA PRO A 4 1.05 10.16 -14.82
C PRO A 4 1.67 9.76 -13.48
N LYS A 5 2.47 10.67 -12.92
CA LYS A 5 2.98 10.57 -11.55
C LYS A 5 1.97 11.19 -10.60
N ALA A 6 1.89 10.63 -9.39
CA ALA A 6 1.04 11.12 -8.32
C ALA A 6 1.86 11.28 -7.04
N LYS A 7 1.39 12.17 -6.17
CA LYS A 7 1.96 12.33 -4.83
C LYS A 7 1.89 11.00 -4.08
N ILE A 8 2.92 10.69 -3.30
CA ILE A 8 2.97 9.43 -2.53
C ILE A 8 1.77 9.28 -1.60
N GLU A 9 1.33 10.36 -0.94
CA GLU A 9 0.13 10.32 -0.09
C GLU A 9 -1.12 9.88 -0.85
N HIS A 10 -1.33 10.40 -2.06
CA HIS A 10 -2.44 9.97 -2.92
C HIS A 10 -2.33 8.48 -3.28
N LEU A 11 -1.12 8.01 -3.58
CA LEU A 11 -0.86 6.61 -3.91
C LEU A 11 -1.12 5.67 -2.73
N ILE A 12 -0.75 6.07 -1.51
CA ILE A 12 -1.03 5.33 -0.28
C ILE A 12 -2.54 5.22 -0.07
N ASN A 13 -3.26 6.35 -0.12
CA ASN A 13 -4.71 6.38 0.06
C ASN A 13 -5.42 5.53 -1.01
N TRP A 14 -4.99 5.66 -2.26
CA TRP A 14 -5.52 4.87 -3.37
C TRP A 14 -5.25 3.37 -3.18
N TYR A 15 -4.04 2.97 -2.82
CA TYR A 15 -3.70 1.56 -2.66
C TYR A 15 -4.44 0.95 -1.47
N PHE A 16 -4.48 1.66 -0.34
CA PHE A 16 -5.18 1.21 0.85
C PHE A 16 -6.70 1.05 0.59
N GLY A 17 -7.35 2.10 0.09
CA GLY A 17 -8.80 2.08 -0.17
C GLY A 17 -9.22 1.18 -1.32
N ASN A 18 -8.42 1.11 -2.40
CA ASN A 18 -8.83 0.44 -3.64
C ASN A 18 -8.27 -0.99 -3.76
N PHE A 19 -7.14 -1.30 -3.12
CA PHE A 19 -6.51 -2.62 -3.19
C PHE A 19 -6.65 -3.41 -1.89
N CYS A 20 -6.39 -2.79 -0.74
CA CYS A 20 -6.47 -3.51 0.55
C CYS A 20 -7.91 -3.69 1.04
N TYR A 21 -8.70 -2.61 1.05
CA TYR A 21 -10.10 -2.65 1.48
C TYR A 21 -10.99 -3.42 0.48
N ARG A 22 -11.05 -2.97 -0.79
CA ARG A 22 -11.93 -3.59 -1.79
C ARG A 22 -11.62 -5.04 -2.14
N ARG A 23 -10.38 -5.53 -1.92
CA ARG A 23 -10.05 -6.95 -2.15
C ARG A 23 -10.14 -7.82 -0.89
N GLY A 24 -10.65 -7.28 0.23
CA GLY A 24 -10.80 -8.05 1.48
C GLY A 24 -9.48 -8.60 2.02
N ARG A 25 -8.34 -7.96 1.71
CA ARG A 25 -7.02 -8.39 2.19
C ARG A 25 -6.68 -7.87 3.57
N ILE A 26 -7.47 -6.91 4.04
CA ILE A 26 -7.44 -6.38 5.38
C ILE A 26 -8.85 -6.56 5.91
N ASP A 27 -8.97 -7.36 6.95
CA ASP A 27 -10.16 -7.36 7.77
C ASP A 27 -10.20 -6.02 8.52
N LEU A 28 -11.13 -5.15 8.14
CA LEU A 28 -11.33 -3.87 8.82
C LEU A 28 -12.11 -4.02 10.13
N GLU A 29 -12.72 -5.19 10.39
CA GLU A 29 -13.35 -5.45 11.69
C GLU A 29 -12.28 -5.60 12.79
N SER A 30 -11.07 -6.04 12.42
CA SER A 30 -9.88 -5.87 13.24
C SER A 30 -9.26 -4.49 12.99
N GLU A 31 -9.84 -3.45 13.62
CA GLU A 31 -9.45 -2.04 13.52
C GLU A 31 -7.91 -1.81 13.58
N ASN A 32 -7.22 -2.63 14.36
CA ASN A 32 -5.76 -2.60 14.49
C ASN A 32 -5.00 -3.00 13.22
N TYR A 33 -5.45 -4.00 12.47
CA TYR A 33 -4.69 -4.51 11.32
C TYR A 33 -4.68 -3.51 10.15
N GLY A 34 -5.83 -2.88 9.87
CA GLY A 34 -5.94 -1.84 8.85
C GLY A 34 -5.06 -0.63 9.16
N ARG A 35 -5.08 -0.15 10.42
CA ARG A 35 -4.24 0.96 10.87
C ARG A 35 -2.74 0.63 10.75
N ILE A 36 -2.32 -0.56 11.19
CA ILE A 36 -0.92 -1.01 11.09
C ILE A 36 -0.47 -1.05 9.63
N CYS A 37 -1.31 -1.54 8.70
CA CYS A 37 -0.99 -1.56 7.28
C CYS A 37 -0.83 -0.14 6.71
N TYR A 38 -1.74 0.77 7.06
CA TYR A 38 -1.67 2.16 6.60
C TYR A 38 -0.41 2.86 7.12
N ASP A 39 -0.08 2.71 8.40
CA ASP A 39 1.13 3.27 9.01
C ASP A 39 2.41 2.73 8.38
N LYS A 40 2.45 1.43 8.04
CA LYS A 40 3.59 0.83 7.32
C LYS A 40 3.75 1.42 5.91
N MET A 41 2.65 1.63 5.18
CA MET A 41 2.70 2.28 3.87
C MET A 41 3.18 3.73 3.98
N GLN A 42 2.76 4.46 5.01
CA GLN A 42 3.25 5.81 5.29
C GLN A 42 4.75 5.82 5.60
N LYS A 43 5.25 4.88 6.42
CA LYS A 43 6.69 4.75 6.70
C LYS A 43 7.49 4.50 5.43
N ILE A 44 7.06 3.57 4.59
CA ILE A 44 7.71 3.32 3.29
C ILE A 44 7.70 4.60 2.43
N GLY A 45 6.58 5.32 2.39
CA GLY A 45 6.49 6.58 1.67
C GLY A 45 7.50 7.64 2.16
N LYS A 46 7.73 7.71 3.48
CA LYS A 46 8.74 8.61 4.08
C LYS A 46 10.17 8.16 3.79
N GLU A 47 10.45 6.86 3.89
CA GLU A 47 11.79 6.28 3.64
C GLU A 47 12.23 6.43 2.19
N LEU A 48 11.29 6.37 1.24
CA LEU A 48 11.60 6.58 -0.17
C LEU A 48 12.11 8.00 -0.48
N ASN A 49 11.78 8.99 0.36
CA ASN A 49 12.14 10.40 0.17
C ASN A 49 11.79 10.94 -1.25
N LEU A 50 10.73 10.43 -1.86
CA LEU A 50 10.25 10.81 -3.19
C LEU A 50 8.99 11.67 -3.05
N LYS A 51 8.91 12.77 -3.80
CA LYS A 51 7.70 13.62 -3.82
C LYS A 51 6.56 12.98 -4.62
N GLU A 52 6.90 12.27 -5.68
CA GLU A 52 5.95 11.73 -6.65
C GLU A 52 6.49 10.49 -7.35
N MET A 53 5.60 9.59 -7.72
CA MET A 53 5.91 8.40 -8.50
C MET A 53 4.67 7.88 -9.23
N THR A 54 4.81 6.89 -10.10
CA THR A 54 3.65 6.29 -10.77
C THR A 54 2.96 5.25 -9.89
N HIS A 55 1.67 5.00 -10.14
CA HIS A 55 0.92 3.91 -9.47
C HIS A 55 1.58 2.54 -9.65
N LYS A 56 2.23 2.29 -10.81
CA LYS A 56 2.90 1.02 -11.08
C LYS A 56 4.10 0.84 -10.16
N GLU A 57 4.97 1.84 -10.07
CA GLU A 57 6.16 1.79 -9.22
C GLU A 57 5.78 1.62 -7.76
N PHE A 58 4.81 2.42 -7.27
CA PHE A 58 4.33 2.30 -5.89
C PHE A 58 3.78 0.89 -5.61
N ARG A 59 2.96 0.35 -6.51
CA ARG A 59 2.41 -1.00 -6.37
C ARG A 59 3.49 -2.07 -6.30
N GLU A 60 4.54 -1.97 -7.10
CA GLU A 60 5.66 -2.93 -7.10
C GLU A 60 6.46 -2.85 -5.80
N ILE A 61 6.73 -1.64 -5.28
CA ILE A 61 7.39 -1.47 -3.97
C ILE A 61 6.54 -2.11 -2.87
N ILE A 62 5.25 -1.77 -2.81
CA ILE A 62 4.36 -2.27 -1.79
C ILE A 62 4.21 -3.80 -1.86
N LYS A 63 4.05 -4.38 -3.06
CA LYS A 63 3.98 -5.83 -3.24
C LYS A 63 5.24 -6.57 -2.81
N ASN A 64 6.41 -6.01 -3.11
CA ASN A 64 7.70 -6.63 -2.78
C ASN A 64 8.07 -6.42 -1.31
N SER A 65 7.46 -5.44 -0.65
CA SER A 65 7.58 -5.26 0.79
C SER A 65 7.05 -6.48 1.54
N LEU A 66 7.81 -6.89 2.56
CA LEU A 66 7.48 -8.00 3.45
C LEU A 66 6.12 -7.83 4.15
N PHE A 67 5.61 -6.61 4.30
CA PHE A 67 4.31 -6.38 4.94
C PHE A 67 3.13 -6.83 4.07
N CYS A 68 3.25 -6.76 2.74
CA CYS A 68 2.14 -7.02 1.81
C CYS A 68 2.18 -8.43 1.22
N LYS A 69 3.11 -9.28 1.68
CA LYS A 69 3.03 -10.72 1.44
C LYS A 69 1.96 -11.25 2.40
N PRO A 70 0.72 -11.54 1.95
CA PRO A 70 -0.12 -12.39 2.76
C PRO A 70 0.67 -13.69 2.88
N ILE A 71 1.11 -14.01 4.10
CA ILE A 71 1.40 -15.40 4.41
C ILE A 71 0.09 -16.09 4.04
N LYS A 72 0.08 -16.84 2.93
CA LYS A 72 -0.98 -17.81 2.69
C LYS A 72 -0.90 -18.69 3.93
N ARG A 73 -1.79 -18.49 4.89
CA ARG A 73 -2.11 -19.54 5.85
C ARG A 73 -2.79 -20.59 4.99
N GLU A 74 -1.99 -21.53 4.51
CA GLU A 74 -2.51 -22.80 4.03
C GLU A 74 -3.21 -23.40 5.25
N PHE A 75 -4.54 -23.48 5.15
CA PHE A 75 -5.38 -24.24 6.08
C PHE A 75 -5.33 -25.71 5.67
#